data_AF-A0A4V3XJ17-F1
#
_entry.id   AF-A0A4V3XJ17-F1
#
_cell.length_a   1.000
_cell.length_b   1.000
_cell.length_c   1.000
_cell.angle_alpha   90.00
_cell.angle_beta   90.00
_cell.angle_gamma   90.00
#
_symmetry.space_group_name_H-M   'P 1'
#
loop_
_entity.id
_entity.type
_entity.pdbx_description
1 polymer ?
#
loop_
_entity_poly.entity_id
_entity_poly.type
_entity_poly.pdbx_seq_one_letter_code
_entity_poly.pdbx_strand_id
1 'polypeptide(L)'
;MNKANAVRITLSPSPGYCFKTTALSSVVSSLASQPSQPPVAPTIPGTLFIQKGTKVFVNIAWDQNVPAAPEASEATIRRAMRGGEEELKREEPSFKDVLKDDGEEEEDWTVPVVVSEPRQDIDKSGNPSVVFDCVYNGSLQSRVLRDADFRAFINELSLQRIELQTTAASVPSAASPHGLLLSRDIKTPNIASKGKLAKRTVLVPRTLYAATASEQGKKLVKEVQVPGSSFSAGAVKLKEDDAKKPKKGILKGSAPKIEKINESSSTKAVQLPSPKKPTHKWSEESNKRCLVVDVPGLTRAIHAASVLDVEPRRIIFDAPPLYALDLSETNVAAKKEFDVDGAKAEWRVKEGRLLIYV
;
A
#
# COMPACT_ATOMS: atom_id res chain seq x y z
N MET A 1 -12.78 -12.66 -3.04
CA MET A 1 -12.30 -13.02 -4.40
C MET A 1 -12.35 -14.53 -4.60
N ASN A 2 -13.08 -15.03 -5.61
CA ASN A 2 -13.03 -16.43 -6.00
C ASN A 2 -11.63 -16.77 -6.55
N LYS A 3 -10.91 -17.69 -5.88
CA LYS A 3 -9.56 -18.13 -6.30
C LYS A 3 -9.51 -18.64 -7.76
N ALA A 4 -10.66 -19.00 -8.33
CA ALA A 4 -10.80 -19.47 -9.70
C ALA A 4 -10.46 -18.43 -10.78
N ASN A 5 -10.40 -17.12 -10.46
CA ASN A 5 -10.18 -16.06 -11.45
C ASN A 5 -8.83 -15.31 -11.34
N ALA A 6 -7.84 -15.93 -10.68
CA ALA A 6 -6.49 -15.36 -10.57
C ALA A 6 -5.44 -16.24 -11.27
N VAL A 7 -4.47 -15.60 -11.92
CA VAL A 7 -3.31 -16.23 -12.54
C VAL A 7 -2.10 -16.01 -11.63
N ARG A 8 -1.35 -17.08 -11.39
CA ARG A 8 -0.09 -17.02 -10.66
C ARG A 8 1.02 -16.63 -11.61
N ILE A 9 1.69 -15.51 -11.35
CA ILE A 9 2.83 -15.03 -12.13
C ILE A 9 4.08 -14.92 -11.26
N THR A 10 5.24 -15.19 -11.84
CA THR A 10 6.54 -15.03 -11.17
C THR A 10 7.22 -13.77 -11.71
N LEU A 11 7.59 -12.88 -10.80
CA LEU A 11 8.26 -11.63 -11.07
C LEU A 11 9.77 -11.77 -10.77
N SER A 12 10.60 -11.24 -11.65
CA SER A 12 12.02 -10.97 -11.50
C SER A 12 12.30 -9.48 -11.77
N PRO A 13 11.93 -8.58 -10.84
CA PRO A 13 11.95 -7.15 -11.09
C PRO A 13 13.35 -6.61 -11.34
N SER A 14 13.47 -5.71 -12.32
CA SER A 14 14.68 -4.93 -12.58
C SER A 14 14.60 -3.55 -11.89
N PRO A 15 15.71 -3.05 -11.32
CA PRO A 15 15.69 -1.79 -10.58
C PRO A 15 15.52 -0.58 -11.51
N GLY A 16 14.64 0.35 -11.13
CA GLY A 16 14.44 1.64 -11.78
C GLY A 16 15.10 2.77 -11.00
N TYR A 17 14.40 3.26 -9.98
CA TYR A 17 14.91 4.29 -9.07
C TYR A 17 14.33 4.10 -7.66
N CYS A 18 14.95 4.74 -6.69
CA CYS A 18 14.48 4.76 -5.31
C CYS A 18 14.09 6.17 -4.89
N PHE A 19 13.00 6.29 -4.14
CA PHE A 19 12.70 7.50 -3.38
C PHE A 19 12.49 7.18 -1.91
N LYS A 20 12.60 8.22 -1.08
CA LYS A 20 12.54 8.14 0.36
C LYS A 20 11.44 9.06 0.87
N THR A 21 10.64 8.56 1.79
CA THR A 21 9.65 9.28 2.57
C THR A 21 9.80 8.91 4.06
N THR A 22 8.84 9.32 4.89
CA THR A 22 8.77 9.09 6.32
C THR A 22 7.38 8.60 6.71
N ALA A 23 7.30 7.64 7.61
CA ALA A 23 6.04 7.17 8.20
C ALA A 23 5.41 8.27 9.08
N LEU A 24 4.15 8.60 8.84
CA LEU A 24 3.37 9.56 9.64
C LEU A 24 2.57 8.90 10.76
N SER A 25 2.28 7.61 10.63
CA SER A 25 1.66 6.76 11.65
C SER A 25 2.54 5.56 11.99
N SER A 26 2.22 4.89 13.11
CA SER A 26 2.85 3.62 13.46
C SER A 26 1.94 2.46 13.06
N VAL A 27 2.49 1.38 12.52
CA VAL A 27 1.72 0.17 12.16
C VAL A 27 2.46 -1.11 12.52
N VAL A 28 1.72 -2.16 12.90
CA VAL A 28 2.22 -3.53 13.00
C VAL A 28 1.80 -4.26 11.72
N SER A 29 2.77 -4.60 10.87
CA SER A 29 2.53 -5.34 9.63
C SER A 29 2.85 -6.82 9.84
N SER A 30 1.93 -7.70 9.43
CA SER A 30 2.15 -9.14 9.39
C SER A 30 3.09 -9.48 8.23
N LEU A 31 4.32 -9.87 8.52
CA LEU A 31 5.25 -10.43 7.54
C LEU A 31 4.82 -11.87 7.22
N ALA A 32 4.50 -12.13 5.95
CA ALA A 32 4.49 -13.50 5.46
C ALA A 32 5.87 -14.11 5.73
N SER A 33 5.91 -15.25 6.44
CA SER A 33 7.13 -15.91 6.89
C SER A 33 8.17 -16.01 5.77
N GLN A 34 9.17 -15.12 5.77
CA GLN A 34 10.27 -15.24 4.83
C GLN A 34 11.16 -16.40 5.28
N PRO A 35 11.46 -17.37 4.39
CA PRO A 35 12.49 -18.33 4.69
C PRO A 35 13.84 -17.60 4.77
N SER A 36 14.59 -17.88 5.85
CA SER A 36 16.06 -17.79 5.96
C SER A 36 16.78 -16.45 6.25
N GLN A 37 16.28 -15.57 7.12
CA GLN A 37 17.20 -14.61 7.77
C GLN A 37 17.60 -15.05 9.19
N PRO A 38 18.89 -14.98 9.56
CA PRO A 38 19.34 -15.28 10.92
C PRO A 38 18.73 -14.27 11.91
N PRO A 39 18.32 -14.73 13.11
CA PRO A 39 17.56 -13.91 14.06
C PRO A 39 18.41 -12.78 14.61
N VAL A 40 17.96 -11.54 14.38
CA VAL A 40 18.48 -10.34 15.04
C VAL A 40 17.38 -9.88 16.03
N ALA A 41 17.58 -10.17 17.31
CA ALA A 41 16.75 -9.74 18.45
C ALA A 41 15.36 -10.41 18.61
N PRO A 42 14.75 -10.40 19.83
CA PRO A 42 13.52 -11.13 20.15
C PRO A 42 12.29 -10.40 19.58
N THR A 43 12.06 -10.58 18.30
CA THR A 43 10.85 -10.10 17.61
C THR A 43 9.87 -11.26 17.52
N ILE A 44 8.58 -11.01 17.78
CA ILE A 44 7.54 -12.01 17.55
C ILE A 44 7.65 -12.44 16.08
N PRO A 45 7.87 -13.75 15.80
CA PRO A 45 8.09 -14.22 14.44
C PRO A 45 6.94 -13.79 13.54
N GLY A 46 7.24 -13.08 12.46
CA GLY A 46 6.25 -12.71 11.45
C GLY A 46 5.53 -11.37 11.67
N THR A 47 6.00 -10.47 12.55
CA THR A 47 5.49 -9.10 12.61
C THR A 47 6.60 -8.06 12.48
N LEU A 48 6.37 -7.01 11.69
CA LEU A 48 7.22 -5.83 11.56
C LEU A 48 6.53 -4.62 12.18
N PHE A 49 7.16 -3.99 13.16
CA PHE A 49 6.67 -2.73 13.71
C PHE A 49 7.32 -1.53 13.01
N ILE A 50 6.50 -0.74 12.34
CA ILE A 50 6.91 0.51 11.68
C ILE A 50 6.50 1.65 12.60
N GLN A 51 7.46 2.41 13.13
CA GLN A 51 7.18 3.54 14.01
C GLN A 51 6.96 4.83 13.20
N LYS A 52 6.10 5.73 13.68
CA LYS A 52 6.05 7.12 13.20
C LYS A 52 7.46 7.73 13.21
N GLY A 53 7.82 8.43 12.13
CA GLY A 53 9.15 8.99 11.92
C GLY A 53 10.15 8.02 11.29
N THR A 54 9.82 6.74 11.12
CA THR A 54 10.71 5.77 10.46
C THR A 54 10.90 6.16 8.99
N LYS A 55 12.15 6.10 8.52
CA LYS A 55 12.48 6.34 7.11
C LYS A 55 11.94 5.19 6.27
N VAL A 56 11.19 5.52 5.24
CA VAL A 56 10.63 4.55 4.29
C VAL A 56 11.29 4.77 2.93
N PHE A 57 11.90 3.74 2.38
CA PHE A 57 12.42 3.71 1.02
C PHE A 57 11.43 2.96 0.12
N VAL A 58 11.11 3.54 -1.02
CA VAL A 58 10.26 2.93 -2.04
C VAL A 58 11.11 2.70 -3.28
N ASN A 59 11.28 1.43 -3.62
CA ASN A 59 11.95 1.01 -4.85
C ASN A 59 10.91 0.93 -5.96
N ILE A 60 11.12 1.71 -7.01
CA ILE A 60 10.36 1.60 -8.26
C ILE A 60 11.10 0.63 -9.17
N ALA A 61 10.45 -0.47 -9.51
CA ALA A 61 11.01 -1.56 -10.27
C ALA A 61 10.12 -1.95 -11.46
N TRP A 62 10.71 -2.63 -12.42
CA TRP A 62 10.07 -2.97 -13.70
C TRP A 62 10.08 -4.46 -13.93
N ASP A 63 8.95 -5.01 -14.36
CA ASP A 63 8.82 -6.40 -14.77
C ASP A 63 7.79 -6.55 -15.90
N GLN A 64 8.15 -7.27 -16.96
CA GLN A 64 7.27 -7.46 -18.12
C GLN A 64 6.06 -8.35 -17.82
N ASN A 65 6.09 -9.13 -16.73
CA ASN A 65 5.00 -10.00 -16.32
C ASN A 65 3.91 -9.26 -15.52
N VAL A 66 4.17 -8.04 -15.03
CA VAL A 66 3.11 -7.19 -14.47
C VAL A 66 2.21 -6.73 -15.61
N PRO A 67 0.87 -6.78 -15.50
CA PRO A 67 -0.03 -6.28 -16.54
C PRO A 67 0.31 -4.84 -16.94
N ALA A 68 0.32 -4.56 -18.25
CA ALA A 68 0.44 -3.20 -18.75
C ALA A 68 -0.79 -2.36 -18.36
N ALA A 69 -0.60 -1.05 -18.25
CA ALA A 69 -1.74 -0.13 -18.20
C ALA A 69 -2.53 -0.22 -19.52
N PRO A 70 -3.86 -0.04 -19.50
CA PRO A 70 -4.65 -0.02 -20.73
C PRO A 70 -4.17 1.12 -21.65
N GLU A 71 -4.33 0.93 -22.95
CA GLU A 71 -4.06 2.01 -23.91
C GLU A 71 -5.08 3.13 -23.70
N ALA A 72 -4.60 4.38 -23.67
CA ALA A 72 -5.46 5.54 -23.53
C ALA A 72 -4.84 6.75 -24.22
N SER A 73 -5.69 7.72 -24.56
CA SER A 73 -5.24 8.98 -25.12
C SER A 73 -4.39 9.76 -24.10
N GLU A 74 -3.46 10.59 -24.56
CA GLU A 74 -2.67 11.47 -23.69
C GLU A 74 -3.55 12.41 -22.85
N ALA A 75 -4.71 12.82 -23.37
CA ALA A 75 -5.66 13.64 -22.62
C ALA A 75 -6.26 12.86 -21.44
N THR A 76 -6.66 11.61 -21.66
CA THR A 76 -7.19 10.70 -20.63
C THR A 76 -6.12 10.42 -19.56
N ILE A 77 -4.89 10.11 -19.96
CA ILE A 77 -3.77 9.87 -19.04
C ILE A 77 -3.50 11.12 -18.18
N ARG A 78 -3.44 12.31 -18.79
CA ARG A 78 -3.24 13.57 -18.06
C ARG A 78 -4.41 13.89 -17.12
N ARG A 79 -5.64 13.53 -17.48
CA ARG A 79 -6.82 13.68 -16.59
C ARG A 79 -6.68 12.76 -15.38
N ALA A 80 -6.34 11.49 -15.59
CA ALA A 80 -6.10 10.53 -14.52
C ALA A 80 -4.97 10.97 -13.58
N MET A 81 -3.88 11.54 -14.12
CA MET A 81 -2.76 12.07 -13.32
C MET A 81 -3.15 13.22 -12.39
N ARG A 82 -4.19 13.99 -12.71
CA ARG A 82 -4.69 15.09 -11.88
C ARG A 82 -5.61 14.65 -10.74
N GLY A 83 -5.96 13.35 -10.69
CA GLY A 83 -6.66 12.77 -9.54
C GLY A 83 -8.18 12.96 -9.53
N GLY A 84 -8.85 13.05 -10.68
CA GLY A 84 -10.30 12.89 -10.82
C GLY A 84 -11.21 13.89 -10.07
N GLU A 85 -10.69 14.79 -9.23
CA GLU A 85 -11.49 15.67 -8.37
C GLU A 85 -12.43 16.61 -9.14
N GLU A 86 -12.21 16.85 -10.44
CA GLU A 86 -13.16 17.58 -11.28
C GLU A 86 -14.49 16.84 -11.48
N GLU A 87 -14.53 15.51 -11.32
CA GLU A 87 -15.74 14.72 -11.53
C GLU A 87 -16.74 14.88 -10.37
N LEU A 88 -16.26 15.09 -9.14
CA LEU A 88 -17.09 15.38 -7.97
C LEU A 88 -17.75 16.77 -8.02
N LYS A 89 -17.32 17.64 -8.94
CA LYS A 89 -17.92 18.97 -9.16
C LYS A 89 -18.78 19.04 -10.41
N ARG A 90 -18.96 17.96 -11.18
CA ARG A 90 -20.10 17.88 -12.08
C ARG A 90 -21.34 17.85 -11.20
N GLU A 91 -21.98 19.00 -11.08
CA GLU A 91 -23.37 19.13 -10.61
C GLU A 91 -24.19 18.01 -11.23
N GLU A 92 -25.06 17.36 -10.43
CA GLU A 92 -25.79 16.17 -10.85
C GLU A 92 -26.27 16.32 -12.30
N PRO A 93 -25.95 15.34 -13.18
CA PRO A 93 -26.18 15.48 -14.60
C PRO A 93 -27.64 15.89 -14.81
N SER A 94 -27.82 17.07 -15.40
CA SER A 94 -29.13 17.55 -15.83
C SER A 94 -29.79 16.42 -16.62
N PHE A 95 -31.06 16.14 -16.33
CA PHE A 95 -31.85 15.07 -16.98
C PHE A 95 -31.79 15.11 -18.52
N LYS A 96 -31.39 16.24 -19.13
CA LYS A 96 -31.17 16.38 -20.58
C LYS A 96 -29.84 15.80 -21.09
N ASP A 97 -28.81 15.72 -20.25
CA ASP A 97 -27.50 15.16 -20.62
C ASP A 97 -27.52 13.62 -20.58
N VAL A 98 -28.36 13.03 -19.73
CA VAL A 98 -28.60 11.57 -19.65
C VAL A 98 -29.14 10.97 -20.95
N LEU A 99 -29.78 11.78 -21.82
CA LEU A 99 -30.41 11.29 -23.05
C LEU A 99 -29.52 11.37 -24.30
N LYS A 100 -28.31 11.93 -24.19
CA LYS A 100 -27.38 12.05 -25.32
C LYS A 100 -26.11 11.23 -25.16
N ASP A 101 -25.95 10.55 -24.04
CA ASP A 101 -24.75 9.76 -23.78
C ASP A 101 -24.87 8.43 -24.53
N ASP A 102 -24.04 8.27 -25.54
CA ASP A 102 -23.92 7.12 -26.43
C ASP A 102 -23.37 5.85 -25.74
N GLY A 103 -23.30 5.87 -24.40
CA GLY A 103 -23.06 4.69 -23.56
C GLY A 103 -21.61 4.22 -23.55
N GLU A 104 -20.66 5.00 -24.08
CA GLU A 104 -19.24 4.76 -23.87
C GLU A 104 -18.84 5.34 -22.51
N GLU A 105 -18.98 4.53 -21.45
CA GLU A 105 -18.37 4.83 -20.14
C GLU A 105 -16.88 5.08 -20.38
N GLU A 106 -16.40 6.31 -20.17
CA GLU A 106 -14.97 6.63 -20.24
C GLU A 106 -14.26 5.77 -19.19
N GLU A 107 -13.68 4.64 -19.60
CA GLU A 107 -12.99 3.74 -18.69
C GLU A 107 -11.86 4.48 -17.95
N ASP A 108 -11.91 4.44 -16.62
CA ASP A 108 -10.87 5.00 -15.77
C ASP A 108 -9.50 4.41 -16.13
N TRP A 109 -8.59 5.27 -16.58
CA TRP A 109 -7.24 4.84 -16.89
C TRP A 109 -6.48 4.51 -15.60
N THR A 110 -6.24 3.21 -15.38
CA THR A 110 -5.57 2.71 -14.18
C THR A 110 -4.21 2.11 -14.50
N VAL A 111 -3.25 2.29 -13.58
CA VAL A 111 -1.91 1.69 -13.70
C VAL A 111 -1.77 0.53 -12.72
N PRO A 112 -1.64 -0.73 -13.21
CA PRO A 112 -1.37 -1.87 -12.36
C PRO A 112 -0.02 -1.75 -11.64
N VAL A 113 0.00 -2.07 -10.35
CA VAL A 113 1.23 -2.12 -9.55
C VAL A 113 1.18 -3.28 -8.56
N VAL A 114 2.32 -3.94 -8.40
CA VAL A 114 2.53 -4.98 -7.39
C VAL A 114 3.41 -4.42 -6.29
N VAL A 115 2.87 -4.31 -5.08
CA VAL A 115 3.60 -3.79 -3.92
C VAL A 115 4.10 -4.96 -3.06
N SER A 116 5.35 -4.87 -2.58
CA SER A 116 5.95 -5.88 -1.70
C SER A 116 5.40 -5.80 -0.29
N GLU A 117 5.56 -6.88 0.48
CA GLU A 117 5.58 -6.75 1.93
C GLU A 117 6.72 -5.83 2.38
N PRO A 118 6.56 -5.09 3.50
CA PRO A 118 7.62 -4.24 4.02
C PRO A 118 8.82 -5.07 4.45
N ARG A 119 10.03 -4.55 4.21
CA ARG A 119 11.28 -5.18 4.65
C ARG A 119 12.06 -4.24 5.55
N GLN A 120 12.59 -4.73 6.66
CA GLN A 120 13.46 -3.94 7.52
C GLN A 120 14.85 -3.80 6.88
N ASP A 121 15.41 -2.60 6.93
CA ASP A 121 16.78 -2.31 6.48
C ASP A 121 17.40 -1.25 7.40
N ILE A 122 18.71 -1.07 7.31
CA ILE A 122 19.46 -0.06 8.06
C ILE A 122 19.98 0.99 7.06
N ASP A 123 19.79 2.27 7.36
CA ASP A 123 20.30 3.33 6.51
C ASP A 123 21.84 3.50 6.65
N LYS A 124 22.43 4.39 5.84
CA LYS A 124 23.89 4.64 5.91
C LYS A 124 24.37 5.16 7.27
N SER A 125 23.46 5.66 8.09
CA SER A 125 23.74 6.22 9.42
C SER A 125 23.45 5.22 10.54
N GLY A 126 23.13 3.96 10.23
CA GLY A 126 22.82 2.94 11.24
C GLY A 126 21.39 2.99 11.77
N ASN A 127 20.52 3.86 11.24
CA ASN A 127 19.15 3.98 11.74
C ASN A 127 18.23 2.95 11.09
N PRO A 128 17.25 2.41 11.83
CA PRO A 128 16.19 1.57 11.26
C PRO A 128 15.44 2.28 10.14
N SER A 129 15.14 1.53 9.09
CA SER A 129 14.36 1.96 7.94
C SER A 129 13.52 0.81 7.40
N VAL A 130 12.52 1.14 6.60
CA VAL A 130 11.65 0.16 5.93
C VAL A 130 11.77 0.33 4.43
N VAL A 131 11.73 -0.77 3.69
CA VAL A 131 11.80 -0.79 2.24
C VAL A 131 10.56 -1.47 1.67
N PHE A 132 9.90 -0.81 0.73
CA PHE A 132 8.86 -1.38 -0.13
C PHE A 132 9.36 -1.43 -1.57
N ASP A 133 9.00 -2.47 -2.31
CA ASP A 133 9.21 -2.53 -3.76
C ASP A 133 7.86 -2.43 -4.48
N CYS A 134 7.68 -1.37 -5.27
CA CYS A 134 6.54 -1.17 -6.16
C CYS A 134 6.96 -1.55 -7.59
N VAL A 135 6.40 -2.64 -8.10
CA VAL A 135 6.74 -3.22 -9.39
C VAL A 135 5.67 -2.89 -10.41
N TYR A 136 6.08 -2.21 -11.47
CA TYR A 136 5.25 -1.80 -12.60
C TYR A 136 5.63 -2.58 -13.87
N ASN A 137 4.77 -2.53 -14.89
CA ASN A 137 5.16 -3.00 -16.22
C ASN A 137 6.30 -2.14 -16.81
N GLY A 138 7.24 -2.76 -17.52
CA GLY A 138 8.38 -2.06 -18.12
C GLY A 138 8.04 -1.06 -19.22
N SER A 139 6.84 -1.13 -19.82
CA SER A 139 6.39 -0.16 -20.84
C SER A 139 6.37 1.28 -20.33
N LEU A 140 6.13 1.47 -19.03
CA LEU A 140 6.06 2.80 -18.39
C LEU A 140 7.44 3.43 -18.16
N GLN A 141 8.52 2.64 -18.17
CA GLN A 141 9.86 3.08 -17.79
C GLN A 141 10.34 4.28 -18.62
N SER A 142 10.15 4.22 -19.95
CA SER A 142 10.62 5.28 -20.85
C SER A 142 9.92 6.62 -20.61
N ARG A 143 8.64 6.59 -20.19
CA ARG A 143 7.86 7.80 -19.89
C ARG A 143 8.26 8.38 -18.55
N VAL A 144 8.38 7.55 -17.51
CA VAL A 144 8.81 7.98 -16.17
C VAL A 144 10.20 8.65 -16.17
N LEU A 145 11.08 8.27 -17.10
CA LEU A 145 12.40 8.89 -17.24
C LEU A 145 12.37 10.24 -17.97
N ARG A 146 11.37 10.48 -18.83
CA ARG A 146 11.28 11.68 -19.69
C ARG A 146 10.30 12.73 -19.17
N ASP A 147 9.27 12.31 -18.45
CA ASP A 147 8.17 13.15 -17.98
C ASP A 147 8.19 13.20 -16.45
N ALA A 148 8.54 14.37 -15.91
CA ALA A 148 8.67 14.60 -14.48
C ALA A 148 7.31 14.54 -13.77
N ASP A 149 6.23 14.99 -14.42
CA ASP A 149 4.87 14.96 -13.86
C ASP A 149 4.39 13.51 -13.80
N PHE A 150 4.67 12.72 -14.84
CA PHE A 150 4.36 11.29 -14.84
C PHE A 150 5.15 10.53 -13.77
N ARG A 151 6.41 10.92 -13.54
CA ARG A 151 7.21 10.37 -12.42
C ARG A 151 6.60 10.72 -11.06
N ALA A 152 6.14 11.95 -10.88
CA ALA A 152 5.46 12.36 -9.65
C ALA A 152 4.16 11.55 -9.43
N PHE A 153 3.39 11.34 -10.50
CA PHE A 153 2.20 10.47 -10.48
C PHE A 153 2.53 9.03 -10.06
N ILE A 154 3.58 8.41 -10.62
CA ILE A 154 4.00 7.05 -10.22
C ILE A 154 4.45 6.99 -8.75
N ASN A 155 5.11 8.04 -8.24
CA ASN A 155 5.46 8.10 -6.83
C ASN A 155 4.22 8.18 -5.94
N GLU A 156 3.27 9.05 -6.28
CA GLU A 156 2.02 9.21 -5.52
C GLU A 156 1.21 7.91 -5.53
N LEU A 157 1.02 7.30 -6.69
CA LEU A 157 0.34 6.01 -6.82
C LEU A 157 1.03 4.92 -6.00
N SER A 158 2.36 4.89 -5.96
CA SER A 158 3.11 3.95 -5.13
C SER A 158 2.81 4.14 -3.64
N LEU A 159 2.79 5.40 -3.18
CA LEU A 159 2.49 5.72 -1.78
C LEU A 159 1.06 5.29 -1.43
N GLN A 160 0.07 5.70 -2.21
CA GLN A 160 -1.34 5.32 -1.99
C GLN A 160 -1.54 3.80 -1.93
N ARG A 161 -0.83 3.04 -2.78
CA ARG A 161 -0.94 1.57 -2.81
C ARG A 161 -0.26 0.90 -1.63
N ILE A 162 0.84 1.46 -1.12
CA ILE A 162 1.44 1.01 0.14
C ILE A 162 0.50 1.28 1.32
N GLU A 163 -0.08 2.48 1.39
CA GLU A 163 -1.03 2.86 2.45
C GLU A 163 -2.26 1.93 2.44
N LEU A 164 -2.81 1.68 1.25
CA LEU A 164 -3.94 0.75 1.06
C LEU A 164 -3.57 -0.71 1.44
N GLN A 165 -2.43 -1.22 0.96
CA GLN A 165 -2.00 -2.60 1.27
C GLN A 165 -1.77 -2.78 2.77
N THR A 166 -1.08 -1.82 3.39
CA THR A 166 -0.80 -1.89 4.83
C THR A 166 -2.07 -1.76 5.66
N THR A 167 -3.06 -0.97 5.22
CA THR A 167 -4.39 -0.94 5.84
C THR A 167 -5.05 -2.32 5.80
N ALA A 168 -5.05 -2.98 4.63
CA ALA A 168 -5.67 -4.30 4.44
C ALA A 168 -4.94 -5.43 5.18
N ALA A 169 -3.61 -5.35 5.34
CA ALA A 169 -2.78 -6.37 5.99
C ALA A 169 -2.58 -6.14 7.50
N SER A 170 -2.83 -4.92 7.99
CA SER A 170 -2.68 -4.60 9.41
C SER A 170 -3.86 -5.13 10.22
N VAL A 171 -3.58 -5.55 11.45
CA VAL A 171 -4.63 -5.76 12.43
C VAL A 171 -5.14 -4.37 12.83
N PRO A 172 -6.44 -4.08 12.68
CA PRO A 172 -7.01 -2.81 13.10
C PRO A 172 -6.61 -2.54 14.55
N SER A 173 -5.96 -1.40 14.79
CA SER A 173 -5.58 -0.94 16.11
C SER A 173 -6.18 0.44 16.30
N ALA A 174 -6.75 0.70 17.48
CA ALA A 174 -7.31 2.00 17.82
C ALA A 174 -6.30 3.15 17.66
N ALA A 175 -4.99 2.87 17.75
CA ALA A 175 -3.94 3.86 17.57
C ALA A 175 -3.65 4.20 16.09
N SER A 176 -4.09 3.37 15.13
CA SER A 176 -3.91 3.61 13.70
C SER A 176 -5.01 2.92 12.89
N PRO A 177 -6.21 3.53 12.78
CA PRO A 177 -7.33 2.96 12.03
C PRO A 177 -7.08 2.89 10.51
N HIS A 178 -6.11 3.65 10.00
CA HIS A 178 -5.88 3.83 8.55
C HIS A 178 -4.55 3.23 8.04
N GLY A 179 -4.04 2.18 8.68
CA GLY A 179 -2.80 1.53 8.24
C GLY A 179 -1.56 2.42 8.38
N LEU A 180 -0.57 2.22 7.50
CA LEU A 180 0.62 3.08 7.43
C LEU A 180 0.25 4.33 6.63
N LEU A 181 0.50 5.53 7.18
CA LEU A 181 0.43 6.80 6.45
C LEU A 181 1.83 7.27 6.11
N LEU A 182 2.04 7.79 4.90
CA LEU A 182 3.35 8.20 4.39
C LEU A 182 3.36 9.69 4.03
N SER A 183 4.44 10.37 4.40
CA SER A 183 4.63 11.76 4.02
C SER A 183 4.73 11.92 2.50
N ARG A 184 4.24 13.03 1.98
CA ARG A 184 4.45 13.45 0.59
C ARG A 184 5.73 14.27 0.40
N ASP A 185 6.51 14.49 1.47
CA ASP A 185 7.85 15.07 1.44
C ASP A 185 8.88 14.06 0.93
N ILE A 186 8.92 13.90 -0.39
CA ILE A 186 9.75 12.89 -1.05
C ILE A 186 11.18 13.41 -1.25
N LYS A 187 12.16 12.54 -0.99
CA LYS A 187 13.58 12.74 -1.32
C LYS A 187 14.05 11.65 -2.28
N THR A 188 14.82 11.99 -3.30
CA THR A 188 15.30 11.05 -4.33
C THR A 188 16.79 10.76 -4.14
N PRO A 189 17.17 9.73 -3.34
CA PRO A 189 18.56 9.32 -3.26
C PRO A 189 19.04 8.86 -4.65
N ASN A 190 20.31 9.15 -4.98
CA ASN A 190 20.92 8.71 -6.23
C ASN A 190 21.33 7.23 -6.17
N ILE A 191 20.34 6.34 -6.06
CA ILE A 191 20.47 4.88 -6.09
C ILE A 191 19.30 4.31 -6.89
N ALA A 192 19.54 3.22 -7.62
CA ALA A 192 18.50 2.55 -8.40
C ALA A 192 17.52 1.76 -7.49
N SER A 193 18.02 1.16 -6.42
CA SER A 193 17.21 0.49 -5.39
C SER A 193 17.93 0.48 -4.04
N LYS A 194 17.16 0.46 -2.96
CA LYS A 194 17.61 0.19 -1.59
C LYS A 194 17.55 -1.33 -1.36
N GLY A 195 18.72 -1.97 -1.33
CA GLY A 195 18.86 -3.42 -1.20
C GLY A 195 18.60 -4.19 -2.51
N LYS A 196 18.68 -5.52 -2.44
CA LYS A 196 18.39 -6.43 -3.58
C LYS A 196 16.88 -6.59 -3.75
N LEU A 197 16.41 -6.56 -4.99
CA LEU A 197 15.03 -6.86 -5.34
C LEU A 197 14.80 -8.38 -5.29
N ALA A 198 13.81 -8.81 -4.52
CA ALA A 198 13.51 -10.23 -4.39
C ALA A 198 12.55 -10.69 -5.50
N LYS A 199 12.85 -11.83 -6.12
CA LYS A 199 11.90 -12.55 -6.96
C LYS A 199 10.68 -12.89 -6.13
N ARG A 200 9.48 -12.78 -6.71
CA ARG A 200 8.23 -13.05 -6.00
C ARG A 200 7.20 -13.67 -6.91
N THR A 201 6.27 -14.40 -6.32
CA THR A 201 5.14 -14.96 -7.03
C THR A 201 3.87 -14.29 -6.51
N VAL A 202 3.07 -13.76 -7.43
CA VAL A 202 1.84 -13.03 -7.07
C VAL A 202 0.64 -13.58 -7.84
N LEU A 203 -0.54 -13.38 -7.27
CA LEU A 203 -1.81 -13.71 -7.91
C LEU A 203 -2.37 -12.43 -8.53
N VAL A 204 -2.58 -12.45 -9.83
CA VAL A 204 -3.12 -11.33 -10.60
C VAL A 204 -4.49 -11.73 -11.16
N PRO A 205 -5.52 -10.87 -11.10
CA PRO A 205 -6.79 -11.13 -11.77
C PRO A 205 -6.60 -11.49 -13.24
N ARG A 206 -7.22 -12.57 -13.71
CA ARG A 206 -7.07 -13.04 -15.09
C ARG A 206 -7.50 -12.01 -16.12
N THR A 207 -8.46 -11.14 -15.77
CA THR A 207 -8.94 -10.03 -16.61
C THR A 207 -7.82 -9.06 -16.97
N LEU A 208 -6.93 -8.74 -16.04
CA LEU A 208 -5.79 -7.85 -16.30
C LEU A 208 -4.71 -8.53 -17.14
N TYR A 209 -4.55 -9.85 -17.00
CA TYR A 209 -3.50 -10.59 -17.69
C TYR A 209 -3.82 -10.90 -19.16
N ALA A 210 -5.10 -11.14 -19.48
CA ALA A 210 -5.54 -11.44 -20.85
C ALA A 210 -5.27 -10.30 -21.84
N ALA A 211 -5.40 -9.05 -21.38
CA ALA A 211 -5.12 -7.86 -22.18
C ALA A 211 -3.65 -7.79 -22.63
N THR A 212 -2.71 -8.28 -21.83
CA THR A 212 -1.27 -8.21 -22.15
C THR A 212 -0.82 -9.35 -23.07
N ALA A 213 -1.46 -10.52 -22.99
CA ALA A 213 -1.09 -11.69 -23.78
C ALA A 213 -1.47 -11.58 -25.27
N SER A 214 -2.54 -10.82 -25.60
CA SER A 214 -2.99 -10.62 -26.98
C SER A 214 -1.99 -9.80 -27.82
N GLU A 215 -1.17 -8.96 -27.20
CA GLU A 215 -0.15 -8.15 -27.88
C GLU A 215 1.16 -8.91 -28.11
N GLN A 216 1.62 -9.70 -27.12
CA GLN A 216 2.91 -10.39 -27.22
C GLN A 216 2.90 -11.53 -28.26
N GLY A 217 1.73 -12.11 -28.55
CA GLY A 217 1.57 -13.18 -29.55
C GLY A 217 1.66 -12.72 -31.01
N LYS A 218 1.69 -11.41 -31.30
CA LYS A 218 1.65 -10.87 -32.68
C LYS A 218 3.01 -10.43 -33.23
N LYS A 219 4.14 -10.88 -32.66
CA LYS A 219 5.41 -10.86 -33.41
C LYS A 219 5.42 -11.97 -34.46
N LEU A 220 4.56 -11.78 -35.47
CA LEU A 220 4.71 -12.41 -36.77
C LEU A 220 6.01 -11.86 -37.37
N VAL A 221 7.04 -12.69 -37.43
CA VAL A 221 8.17 -12.50 -38.33
C VAL A 221 7.57 -12.53 -39.74
N LYS A 222 7.23 -11.35 -40.28
CA LYS A 222 7.05 -11.18 -41.72
C LYS A 222 8.46 -10.99 -42.27
N GLU A 223 9.07 -12.10 -42.67
CA GLU A 223 10.31 -12.14 -43.43
C GLU A 223 10.09 -11.35 -44.72
N VAL A 224 10.53 -10.09 -44.73
CA VAL A 224 10.61 -9.28 -45.95
C VAL A 224 11.85 -9.78 -46.69
N GLN A 225 11.66 -10.62 -47.71
CA GLN A 225 12.66 -10.82 -48.75
C GLN A 225 12.86 -9.47 -49.45
N VAL A 226 13.96 -8.79 -49.13
CA VAL A 226 14.48 -7.67 -49.92
C VAL A 226 15.34 -8.25 -51.04
N PRO A 227 15.00 -8.02 -52.33
CA PRO A 227 15.87 -8.43 -53.42
C PRO A 227 17.07 -7.48 -53.51
N GLY A 228 18.26 -8.10 -53.54
CA GLY A 228 19.54 -7.64 -54.06
C GLY A 228 19.80 -6.14 -54.22
N SER A 229 20.76 -5.65 -53.43
CA SER A 229 21.62 -4.54 -53.85
C SER A 229 23.06 -4.83 -53.41
N SER A 230 23.86 -5.21 -54.40
CA SER A 230 25.30 -5.39 -54.33
C SER A 230 25.98 -4.03 -54.18
N PHE A 231 26.62 -3.77 -53.04
CA PHE A 231 27.65 -2.74 -52.95
C PHE A 231 28.94 -3.31 -52.37
N SER A 232 29.99 -3.01 -53.11
CA SER A 232 31.36 -3.48 -53.04
C SER A 232 32.12 -3.04 -51.79
N ALA A 233 33.07 -3.88 -51.42
CA ALA A 233 34.08 -3.66 -50.40
C ALA A 233 34.84 -2.33 -50.58
N GLY A 234 34.92 -1.56 -49.50
CA GLY A 234 35.79 -0.40 -49.34
C GLY A 234 36.30 -0.34 -47.91
N ALA A 235 37.44 -0.99 -47.66
CA ALA A 235 38.13 -0.96 -46.37
C ALA A 235 38.74 0.43 -46.14
N VAL A 236 38.21 1.17 -45.17
CA VAL A 236 38.85 2.39 -44.65
C VAL A 236 39.23 2.17 -43.20
N LYS A 237 40.55 2.09 -43.01
CA LYS A 237 41.27 1.93 -41.76
C LYS A 237 41.34 3.29 -41.07
N LEU A 238 40.50 3.53 -40.06
CA LEU A 238 40.58 4.73 -39.23
C LEU A 238 41.48 4.46 -38.02
N LYS A 239 42.44 5.38 -37.84
CA LYS A 239 43.49 5.38 -36.84
C LYS A 239 42.91 5.69 -35.45
N GLU A 240 43.49 4.99 -34.49
CA GLU A 240 43.35 5.14 -33.05
C GLU A 240 44.23 6.34 -32.63
N ASP A 241 43.60 7.44 -32.21
CA ASP A 241 44.28 8.58 -31.61
C ASP A 241 44.01 8.63 -30.10
N ASP A 242 45.11 8.58 -29.36
CA ASP A 242 45.28 8.75 -27.92
C ASP A 242 44.58 10.01 -27.37
N ALA A 243 43.62 9.83 -26.46
CA ALA A 243 43.03 10.92 -25.69
C ALA A 243 43.10 10.64 -24.17
N LYS A 244 44.10 11.28 -23.57
CA LYS A 244 44.41 11.55 -22.15
C LYS A 244 43.26 11.39 -21.14
N LYS A 245 43.54 10.56 -20.12
CA LYS A 245 42.81 10.46 -18.84
C LYS A 245 42.87 11.80 -18.05
N PRO A 246 41.73 12.35 -17.57
CA PRO A 246 41.77 13.43 -16.58
C PRO A 246 42.04 12.89 -15.16
N LYS A 247 42.84 13.67 -14.43
CA LYS A 247 43.43 13.36 -13.12
C LYS A 247 42.40 13.44 -11.99
N LYS A 248 42.60 12.57 -10.99
CA LYS A 248 41.89 12.49 -9.72
C LYS A 248 42.00 13.82 -8.94
N GLY A 249 40.85 14.44 -8.68
CA GLY A 249 40.73 15.59 -7.79
C GLY A 249 40.74 15.17 -6.32
N ILE A 250 41.66 15.76 -5.57
CA ILE A 250 41.80 15.70 -4.12
C ILE A 250 40.79 16.68 -3.51
N LEU A 251 39.82 16.18 -2.75
CA LEU A 251 39.03 16.98 -1.81
C LEU A 251 39.08 16.29 -0.44
N LYS A 252 40.02 16.76 0.38
CA LYS A 252 40.20 16.41 1.79
C LYS A 252 39.33 17.38 2.59
N GLY A 253 38.09 16.98 2.90
CA GLY A 253 37.20 17.73 3.78
C GLY A 253 37.44 17.32 5.24
N SER A 254 37.91 18.28 6.05
CA SER A 254 38.07 18.18 7.49
C SER A 254 36.72 18.04 8.20
N ALA A 255 36.61 17.04 9.08
CA ALA A 255 35.45 16.80 9.94
C ALA A 255 35.45 17.74 11.16
N PRO A 256 34.30 18.32 11.55
CA PRO A 256 34.14 18.90 12.88
C PRO A 256 33.80 17.80 13.90
N LYS A 257 34.59 17.78 14.97
CA LYS A 257 34.42 16.96 16.17
C LYS A 257 33.29 17.57 17.00
N ILE A 258 32.11 16.95 16.99
CA ILE A 258 31.00 17.29 17.89
C ILE A 258 31.10 16.42 19.13
N GLU A 259 31.18 17.08 20.28
CA GLU A 259 31.26 16.49 21.61
C GLU A 259 29.96 15.76 21.98
N LYS A 260 30.14 14.61 22.63
CA LYS A 260 29.08 13.76 23.16
C LYS A 260 28.49 14.42 24.41
N ILE A 261 27.23 14.84 24.34
CA ILE A 261 26.41 15.08 25.53
C ILE A 261 25.71 13.76 25.86
N ASN A 262 26.06 13.23 27.03
CA ASN A 262 25.57 12.00 27.59
C ASN A 262 24.39 12.34 28.51
N GLU A 263 23.16 12.24 28.04
CA GLU A 263 21.95 12.33 28.88
C GLU A 263 21.25 10.98 28.92
N SER A 264 21.57 10.25 29.98
CA SER A 264 20.85 9.06 30.43
C SER A 264 19.66 9.47 31.30
N SER A 265 18.46 9.50 30.72
CA SER A 265 17.20 9.51 31.47
C SER A 265 16.30 8.39 30.95
N SER A 266 16.48 7.20 31.53
CA SER A 266 15.63 6.05 31.31
C SER A 266 14.29 6.24 32.06
N THR A 267 13.32 6.90 31.42
CA THR A 267 11.92 6.77 31.84
C THR A 267 11.42 5.40 31.35
N LYS A 268 11.17 4.50 32.31
CA LYS A 268 10.53 3.21 32.03
C LYS A 268 9.17 3.50 31.39
N ALA A 269 9.07 3.27 30.08
CA ALA A 269 7.82 3.32 29.35
C ALA A 269 6.85 2.30 29.96
N VAL A 270 5.78 2.79 30.57
CA VAL A 270 4.67 1.97 31.05
C VAL A 270 4.06 1.31 29.82
N GLN A 271 4.27 0.00 29.67
CA GLN A 271 3.66 -0.78 28.60
C GLN A 271 2.14 -0.71 28.77
N LEU A 272 1.48 0.02 27.87
CA LEU A 272 0.03 0.08 27.83
C LEU A 272 -0.48 -1.35 27.50
N PRO A 273 -1.43 -1.90 28.28
CA PRO A 273 -1.96 -3.23 28.01
C PRO A 273 -2.61 -3.24 26.62
N SER A 274 -2.35 -4.31 25.85
CA SER A 274 -3.00 -4.50 24.55
C SER A 274 -4.52 -4.58 24.72
N PRO A 275 -5.30 -4.01 23.76
CA PRO A 275 -6.76 -4.04 23.81
C PRO A 275 -7.24 -5.49 23.91
N LYS A 276 -8.06 -5.78 24.91
CA LYS A 276 -8.65 -7.11 25.11
C LYS A 276 -9.86 -7.21 24.19
N LYS A 277 -9.98 -8.30 23.44
CA LYS A 277 -11.21 -8.57 22.66
C LYS A 277 -12.35 -8.89 23.65
N PRO A 278 -13.47 -8.13 23.65
CA PRO A 278 -14.56 -8.42 24.56
C PRO A 278 -15.29 -9.71 24.15
N THR A 279 -15.73 -10.49 25.14
CA THR A 279 -16.61 -11.64 24.91
C THR A 279 -18.05 -11.15 24.74
N HIS A 280 -18.82 -11.83 23.89
CA HIS A 280 -20.21 -11.47 23.67
C HIS A 280 -21.09 -12.70 23.49
N LYS A 281 -22.37 -12.56 23.79
CA LYS A 281 -23.39 -13.58 23.56
C LYS A 281 -24.73 -12.93 23.21
N TRP A 282 -25.52 -13.63 22.42
CA TRP A 282 -26.89 -13.24 22.14
C TRP A 282 -27.84 -13.82 23.20
N SER A 283 -28.81 -13.02 23.61
CA SER A 283 -29.91 -13.40 24.50
C SER A 283 -31.21 -12.80 23.94
N GLU A 284 -32.35 -13.34 24.36
CA GLU A 284 -33.66 -12.77 24.05
C GLU A 284 -34.28 -12.28 25.36
N GLU A 285 -34.68 -11.00 25.41
CA GLU A 285 -35.29 -10.39 26.59
C GLU A 285 -36.45 -9.50 26.14
N SER A 286 -37.64 -9.72 26.70
CA SER A 286 -38.85 -8.94 26.37
C SER A 286 -39.20 -8.92 24.87
N ASN A 287 -39.06 -10.06 24.18
CA ASN A 287 -39.28 -10.22 22.73
C ASN A 287 -38.36 -9.35 21.84
N LYS A 288 -37.25 -8.82 22.39
CA LYS A 288 -36.20 -8.14 21.63
C LYS A 288 -34.90 -8.94 21.69
N ARG A 289 -34.09 -8.85 20.63
CA ARG A 289 -32.76 -9.49 20.61
C ARG A 289 -31.82 -8.60 21.39
N CYS A 290 -31.07 -9.20 22.31
CA CYS A 290 -30.12 -8.50 23.16
C CYS A 290 -28.72 -9.08 22.94
N LEU A 291 -27.79 -8.25 22.51
CA LEU A 291 -26.37 -8.56 22.50
C LEU A 291 -25.78 -8.16 23.85
N VAL A 292 -25.25 -9.14 24.58
CA VAL A 292 -24.57 -8.93 25.86
C VAL A 292 -23.07 -8.98 25.62
N VAL A 293 -22.36 -7.87 25.85
CA VAL A 293 -20.92 -7.73 25.68
C VAL A 293 -20.26 -7.56 27.05
N ASP A 294 -19.34 -8.45 27.42
CA ASP A 294 -18.57 -8.34 28.67
C ASP A 294 -17.40 -7.35 28.50
N VAL A 295 -17.45 -6.26 29.26
CA VAL A 295 -16.51 -5.14 29.24
C VAL A 295 -16.05 -4.78 30.66
N PRO A 296 -15.46 -5.72 31.44
CA PRO A 296 -15.14 -5.51 32.86
C PRO A 296 -14.13 -4.41 33.15
N GLY A 297 -13.34 -4.00 32.15
CA GLY A 297 -12.37 -2.89 32.25
C GLY A 297 -12.93 -1.53 31.84
N LEU A 298 -14.18 -1.46 31.35
CA LEU A 298 -14.76 -0.19 30.93
C LEU A 298 -14.98 0.69 32.18
N THR A 299 -14.41 1.89 32.17
CA THR A 299 -14.59 2.87 33.24
C THR A 299 -15.46 4.02 32.74
N ARG A 300 -16.00 4.87 33.63
CA ARG A 300 -16.83 6.01 33.21
C ARG A 300 -16.09 6.96 32.27
N ALA A 301 -14.80 7.17 32.50
CA ALA A 301 -13.96 8.01 31.65
C ALA A 301 -13.82 7.41 30.23
N ILE A 302 -13.61 6.10 30.13
CA ILE A 302 -13.45 5.40 28.85
C ILE A 302 -14.81 5.27 28.14
N HIS A 303 -15.89 5.00 28.88
CA HIS A 303 -17.24 4.99 28.34
C HIS A 303 -17.63 6.34 27.72
N ALA A 304 -17.28 7.46 28.36
CA ALA A 304 -17.54 8.79 27.80
C ALA A 304 -16.80 9.05 26.47
N ALA A 305 -15.70 8.33 26.23
CA ALA A 305 -14.93 8.39 24.99
C ALA A 305 -15.24 7.24 24.02
N SER A 306 -16.12 6.31 24.41
CA SER A 306 -16.47 5.15 23.57
C SER A 306 -17.53 5.50 22.54
N VAL A 307 -17.51 4.81 21.42
CA VAL A 307 -18.47 4.94 20.33
C VAL A 307 -19.17 3.60 20.14
N LEU A 308 -20.49 3.65 20.00
CA LEU A 308 -21.33 2.51 19.63
C LEU A 308 -22.10 2.89 18.37
N ASP A 309 -21.93 2.11 17.32
CA ASP A 309 -22.64 2.25 16.06
C ASP A 309 -23.44 0.98 15.76
N VAL A 310 -24.69 1.16 15.35
CA VAL A 310 -25.63 0.09 15.02
C VAL A 310 -26.13 0.34 13.61
N GLU A 311 -25.62 -0.44 12.67
CA GLU A 311 -26.06 -0.46 11.27
C GLU A 311 -27.09 -1.57 11.08
N PRO A 312 -27.86 -1.63 9.96
CA PRO A 312 -28.85 -2.68 9.74
C PRO A 312 -28.30 -4.13 9.84
N ARG A 313 -27.00 -4.31 9.66
CA ARG A 313 -26.33 -5.61 9.52
C ARG A 313 -25.01 -5.71 10.27
N ARG A 314 -24.70 -4.71 11.10
CA ARG A 314 -23.41 -4.58 11.77
C ARG A 314 -23.55 -3.85 13.10
N ILE A 315 -22.82 -4.30 14.11
CA ILE A 315 -22.69 -3.60 15.40
C ILE A 315 -21.21 -3.36 15.65
N ILE A 316 -20.84 -2.09 15.84
CA ILE A 316 -19.47 -1.65 16.09
C ILE A 316 -19.43 -1.00 17.46
N PHE A 317 -18.60 -1.53 18.36
CA PHE A 317 -18.32 -0.91 19.65
C PHE A 317 -16.82 -0.68 19.80
N ASP A 318 -16.42 0.57 19.92
CA ASP A 318 -15.02 0.97 20.11
C ASP A 318 -14.87 1.75 21.42
N ALA A 319 -13.98 1.29 22.30
CA ALA A 319 -13.66 1.94 23.57
C ALA A 319 -12.14 1.95 23.79
N PRO A 320 -11.40 2.83 23.08
CA PRO A 320 -9.94 2.88 23.18
C PRO A 320 -9.46 3.24 24.59
N PRO A 321 -8.33 2.68 25.06
CA PRO A 321 -7.48 1.68 24.39
C PRO A 321 -7.89 0.23 24.71
N LEU A 322 -9.06 0.00 25.33
CA LEU A 322 -9.35 -1.28 25.99
C LEU A 322 -10.09 -2.28 25.13
N TYR A 323 -11.09 -1.85 24.35
CA TYR A 323 -11.98 -2.75 23.63
C TYR A 323 -12.22 -2.25 22.21
N ALA A 324 -12.28 -3.20 21.27
CA ALA A 324 -12.79 -3.01 19.93
C ALA A 324 -13.59 -4.26 19.54
N LEU A 325 -14.83 -4.05 19.12
CA LEU A 325 -15.78 -5.09 18.71
C LEU A 325 -16.43 -4.68 17.39
N ASP A 326 -16.38 -5.57 16.42
CA ASP A 326 -17.02 -5.40 15.11
C ASP A 326 -17.71 -6.70 14.74
N LEU A 327 -19.04 -6.69 14.77
CA LEU A 327 -19.89 -7.84 14.50
C LEU A 327 -20.69 -7.60 13.22
N SER A 328 -20.30 -8.26 12.14
CA SER A 328 -21.05 -8.29 10.87
C SER A 328 -21.90 -9.56 10.71
N GLU A 329 -22.91 -9.47 9.85
CA GLU A 329 -23.87 -10.55 9.50
C GLU A 329 -23.29 -11.95 9.36
N THR A 330 -22.07 -12.10 8.85
CA THR A 330 -21.43 -13.43 8.71
C THR A 330 -21.30 -14.21 10.02
N ASN A 331 -21.32 -13.51 11.17
CA ASN A 331 -21.21 -14.11 12.49
C ASN A 331 -22.54 -14.22 13.24
N VAL A 332 -23.63 -13.69 12.67
CA VAL A 332 -24.94 -13.65 13.32
C VAL A 332 -25.88 -14.53 12.50
N ALA A 333 -26.31 -15.67 13.05
CA ALA A 333 -27.09 -16.70 12.36
C ALA A 333 -28.50 -16.28 11.89
N ALA A 334 -28.84 -14.99 11.89
CA ALA A 334 -30.17 -14.46 11.61
C ALA A 334 -30.18 -13.63 10.32
N LYS A 335 -31.08 -13.98 9.39
CA LYS A 335 -31.31 -13.27 8.10
C LYS A 335 -32.09 -11.95 8.24
N LYS A 336 -32.32 -11.45 9.46
CA LYS A 336 -33.19 -10.29 9.71
C LYS A 336 -32.32 -9.09 10.11
N GLU A 337 -32.52 -7.99 9.39
CA GLU A 337 -31.89 -6.69 9.66
C GLU A 337 -32.24 -6.20 11.07
N PHE A 338 -31.31 -5.50 11.70
CA PHE A 338 -31.46 -4.87 13.01
C PHE A 338 -32.41 -3.67 12.91
N ASP A 339 -33.27 -3.48 13.92
CA ASP A 339 -34.10 -2.28 14.04
C ASP A 339 -33.24 -1.14 14.59
N VAL A 340 -32.54 -0.44 13.69
CA VAL A 340 -31.59 0.64 14.03
C VAL A 340 -32.30 1.76 14.78
N ASP A 341 -33.51 2.14 14.36
CA ASP A 341 -34.27 3.23 14.97
C ASP A 341 -34.78 2.86 16.37
N GLY A 342 -35.10 1.58 16.59
CA GLY A 342 -35.52 1.03 17.88
C GLY A 342 -34.38 0.57 18.79
N ALA A 343 -33.13 0.70 18.33
CA ALA A 343 -31.97 0.18 19.05
C ALA A 343 -31.71 0.96 20.35
N LYS A 344 -31.34 0.23 21.40
CA LYS A 344 -31.02 0.82 22.71
C LYS A 344 -29.79 0.14 23.31
N ALA A 345 -28.94 0.92 23.97
CA ALA A 345 -27.82 0.39 24.73
C ALA A 345 -27.89 0.75 26.22
N GLU A 346 -27.41 -0.15 27.07
CA GLU A 346 -27.33 0.04 28.52
C GLU A 346 -25.99 -0.52 29.04
N TRP A 347 -25.19 0.32 29.69
CA TRP A 347 -23.98 -0.13 30.37
C TRP A 347 -24.22 -0.37 31.86
N ARG A 348 -24.21 -1.64 32.27
CA ARG A 348 -24.34 -2.07 33.67
C ARG A 348 -22.97 -2.11 34.34
N VAL A 349 -22.58 -0.96 34.91
CA VAL A 349 -21.26 -0.76 35.55
C VAL A 349 -20.93 -1.84 36.59
N LYS A 350 -21.88 -2.20 37.46
CA LYS A 350 -21.67 -3.20 38.52
C LYS A 350 -21.42 -4.62 37.97
N GLU A 351 -21.95 -4.92 36.80
CA GLU A 351 -21.82 -6.22 36.15
C GLU A 351 -20.66 -6.26 35.14
N GLY A 352 -20.10 -5.10 34.80
CA GLY A 352 -19.07 -4.98 33.76
C GLY A 352 -19.62 -5.39 32.38
N ARG A 353 -20.87 -5.07 32.06
CA ARG A 353 -21.55 -5.51 30.83
C ARG A 353 -22.21 -4.37 30.07
N LEU A 354 -22.11 -4.39 28.75
CA LEU A 354 -22.86 -3.55 27.83
C LEU A 354 -23.95 -4.40 27.16
N LEU A 355 -25.20 -3.99 27.29
CA LEU A 355 -26.36 -4.63 26.69
C LEU A 355 -26.82 -3.77 25.51
N ILE A 356 -27.02 -4.38 24.34
CA ILE A 356 -27.47 -3.70 23.12
C ILE A 356 -28.71 -4.43 22.62
N TYR A 357 -29.85 -3.77 22.67
CA TYR A 357 -31.14 -4.26 22.20
C TYR A 357 -31.35 -3.79 20.76
N VAL A 358 -31.61 -4.72 19.84
CA VAL A 358 -31.74 -4.51 18.38
C VAL A 358 -32.86 -5.32 17.75
#